data_AF-A0A8H6BXW3-F1
#
_entry.id   AF-A0A8H6BXW3-F1
#
_cell.length_a   1.000
_cell.length_b   1.000
_cell.length_c   1.000
_cell.angle_alpha   90.00
_cell.angle_beta   90.00
_cell.angle_gamma   90.00
#
_symmetry.space_group_name_H-M   'P 1'
#
loop_
_entity.id
_entity.type
_entity.pdbx_description
1 polymer ?
#
loop_
_entity_poly.entity_id
_entity_poly.type
_entity_poly.pdbx_seq_one_letter_code
_entity_poly.pdbx_strand_id
1 'polypeptide(L)'
;MLGYFESILPYTNGGKLPYWLLFISVVSIFNSVQTYQNINLTKRVYEKNPNQVSPLSARTFGTWTLITSIVRFYGAYYLQNKQIYELTQFTFAIAAGIF
;
A
#
# COMPACT_ATOMS: atom_id res chain seq x y z
N MET A 1 -9.08 17.68 20.09
CA MET A 1 -8.79 17.41 18.67
C MET A 1 -7.41 16.82 18.48
N LEU A 2 -6.31 17.53 18.80
CA LEU A 2 -4.94 17.02 18.62
C LEU A 2 -4.66 15.68 19.32
N GLY A 3 -5.03 15.53 20.59
CA GLY A 3 -4.81 14.27 21.32
C GLY A 3 -5.58 13.05 20.79
N TYR A 4 -6.68 13.26 20.05
CA TYR A 4 -7.39 12.15 19.40
C TYR A 4 -6.61 11.64 18.18
N PHE A 5 -6.04 12.54 17.38
CA PHE A 5 -5.21 12.15 16.25
C PHE A 5 -3.93 11.44 16.71
N GLU A 6 -3.29 11.92 17.78
CA GLU A 6 -2.13 11.24 18.35
C GLU A 6 -2.45 9.82 18.83
N SER A 7 -3.65 9.58 19.35
CA SER A 7 -4.06 8.23 19.81
C SER A 7 -4.22 7.21 18.67
N ILE A 8 -4.41 7.66 17.43
CA ILE A 8 -4.58 6.81 16.26
C ILE A 8 -3.23 6.54 15.56
N LEU A 9 -2.23 7.40 15.80
CA LEU A 9 -0.94 7.27 15.15
C LEU A 9 -0.14 6.07 15.72
N PRO A 10 0.64 5.39 14.87
CA PRO A 10 1.44 4.25 15.32
C PRO A 10 2.55 4.72 16.28
N TYR A 11 2.82 3.89 17.27
CA TYR A 11 3.93 4.10 18.20
C TYR A 11 5.28 4.01 17.48
N THR A 12 6.23 4.88 17.87
CA THR A 12 7.57 4.88 17.26
C THR A 12 8.67 5.09 18.31
N ASN A 13 9.80 4.39 18.10
CA ASN A 13 11.03 4.55 18.86
C ASN A 13 11.95 5.60 18.21
N GLY A 14 11.42 6.78 17.89
CA GLY A 14 12.17 7.88 17.26
C GLY A 14 12.29 7.82 15.74
N GLY A 15 11.83 6.74 15.10
CA GLY A 15 11.80 6.58 13.64
C GLY A 15 10.52 7.11 12.99
N LYS A 16 10.58 7.46 11.70
CA LYS A 16 9.42 7.91 10.89
C LYS A 16 8.79 6.80 10.04
N LEU A 17 9.39 5.62 10.02
CA LEU A 17 8.95 4.50 9.17
C LEU A 17 7.49 4.08 9.44
N PRO A 18 7.01 3.95 10.70
CA PRO A 18 5.61 3.66 10.97
C PRO A 18 4.62 4.64 10.31
N TYR A 19 4.92 5.94 10.37
CA TYR A 19 4.09 6.96 9.75
C TYR A 19 4.09 6.86 8.23
N TRP A 20 5.26 6.59 7.63
CA TRP A 20 5.36 6.35 6.20
C TRP A 20 4.54 5.14 5.75
N LEU A 21 4.63 4.02 6.48
CA LEU A 21 3.86 2.81 6.20
C LEU A 21 2.36 3.06 6.30
N LEU A 22 1.92 3.81 7.31
CA LEU A 22 0.51 4.20 7.44
C LEU A 22 0.05 5.03 6.24
N PHE A 23 0.81 6.07 5.89
CA PHE A 23 0.51 6.97 4.77
C PHE A 23 0.37 6.20 3.44
N ILE A 24 1.37 5.42 3.05
CA ILE A 24 1.33 4.68 1.79
C ILE A 24 0.22 3.62 1.76
N SER A 25 -0.14 3.05 2.92
CA SER A 25 -1.22 2.05 3.01
C SER A 25 -2.55 2.69 2.71
N VAL A 26 -2.82 3.85 3.31
CA VAL A 26 -4.03 4.66 3.05
C VAL A 26 -4.10 5.07 1.58
N VAL A 27 -3.02 5.62 1.01
CA VAL A 27 -2.95 5.98 -0.41
C VAL A 27 -3.21 4.77 -1.32
N SER A 28 -2.62 3.62 -0.98
CA SER A 28 -2.78 2.38 -1.75
C SER A 28 -4.21 1.85 -1.71
N ILE A 29 -4.91 1.94 -0.56
CA ILE A 29 -6.32 1.56 -0.44
C ILE A 29 -7.18 2.44 -1.36
N PHE A 30 -6.97 3.76 -1.37
CA PHE A 30 -7.69 4.65 -2.27
C PHE A 30 -7.44 4.33 -3.75
N ASN A 31 -6.19 4.07 -4.11
CA ASN A 31 -5.83 3.65 -5.47
C ASN A 31 -6.50 2.32 -5.84
N SER A 32 -6.53 1.35 -4.92
CA SER A 32 -7.21 0.07 -5.11
C SER A 32 -8.70 0.27 -5.42
N VAL A 33 -9.42 1.11 -4.66
CA VAL A 33 -10.84 1.39 -4.93
C VAL A 33 -11.01 1.99 -6.33
N GLN A 34 -10.16 2.94 -6.71
CA GLN A 34 -10.25 3.60 -8.00
C GLN A 34 -10.07 2.62 -9.18
N THR A 35 -9.24 1.58 -9.03
CA THR A 35 -9.02 0.60 -10.11
C THR A 35 -10.29 -0.19 -10.52
N TYR A 36 -11.30 -0.24 -9.66
CA TYR A 36 -12.61 -0.83 -9.98
C TYR A 36 -13.53 0.12 -10.73
N GLN A 37 -13.23 1.43 -10.73
CA GLN A 37 -14.03 2.46 -11.37
C GLN A 37 -13.47 2.87 -12.73
N ASN A 38 -12.13 3.01 -12.84
CA ASN A 38 -11.48 3.50 -14.06
C ASN A 38 -10.04 2.95 -14.20
N ILE A 39 -9.62 2.69 -15.43
CA ILE A 39 -8.26 2.22 -15.79
C ILE A 39 -7.24 3.35 -16.02
N ASN A 40 -7.67 4.62 -16.05
CA ASN A 40 -6.82 5.76 -16.44
C ASN A 40 -5.58 5.93 -15.55
N LEU A 41 -5.70 5.84 -14.22
CA LEU A 41 -4.52 5.91 -13.36
C LEU A 41 -3.67 4.64 -13.45
N THR A 42 -4.28 3.46 -13.57
CA THR A 42 -3.52 2.22 -13.79
C THR A 42 -2.69 2.27 -15.07
N LYS A 43 -3.20 2.89 -16.14
CA LYS A 43 -2.44 3.15 -17.37
C LYS A 43 -1.23 4.06 -17.15
N ARG A 44 -1.32 5.03 -16.24
CA ARG A 44 -0.18 5.89 -15.86
C ARG A 44 0.84 5.13 -15.03
N VAL A 45 0.40 4.21 -14.17
CA VAL A 45 1.29 3.34 -13.39
C VAL A 45 2.08 2.40 -14.32
N TYR A 46 1.45 1.88 -15.37
CA TYR A 46 2.08 1.02 -16.38
C TYR A 46 2.39 1.78 -17.68
N GLU A 47 3.02 2.95 -17.58
CA GLU A 47 3.28 3.85 -18.70
C GLU A 47 4.17 3.26 -19.81
N LYS A 48 4.97 2.23 -19.49
CA LYS A 48 5.78 1.51 -20.49
C LYS A 48 4.91 0.84 -21.55
N ASN A 49 3.71 0.35 -21.19
CA ASN A 49 2.80 -0.36 -22.10
C ASN A 49 1.31 -0.13 -21.71
N PRO A 50 0.78 1.10 -21.80
CA PRO A 50 -0.57 1.43 -21.29
C PRO A 50 -1.69 0.72 -22.07
N ASN A 51 -1.42 0.28 -23.30
CA ASN A 51 -2.37 -0.46 -24.14
C ASN A 51 -2.63 -1.89 -23.64
N GLN A 52 -1.75 -2.44 -22.79
CA GLN A 52 -1.92 -3.76 -22.18
C GLN A 52 -2.77 -3.70 -20.89
N VAL A 53 -3.12 -2.51 -20.40
CA VAL A 53 -3.98 -2.34 -19.24
C VAL A 53 -5.44 -2.51 -19.64
N SER A 54 -5.99 -3.67 -19.31
CA SER A 54 -7.40 -4.00 -19.47
C SER A 54 -8.17 -3.74 -18.17
N PRO A 55 -9.52 -3.62 -18.20
CA PRO A 55 -10.33 -3.52 -16.99
C PRO A 55 -10.18 -4.71 -16.04
N LEU A 56 -9.86 -5.90 -16.55
CA LEU A 56 -9.59 -7.07 -15.72
C LEU A 56 -8.22 -6.93 -15.04
N SER A 57 -7.16 -6.61 -15.78
CA SER A 57 -5.82 -6.47 -15.20
C SER A 57 -5.73 -5.31 -14.21
N ALA A 58 -6.46 -4.21 -14.44
CA ALA A 58 -6.56 -3.12 -13.48
C ALA A 58 -7.18 -3.55 -12.13
N ARG A 59 -8.27 -4.33 -12.15
CA ARG A 59 -8.89 -4.87 -10.93
C ARG A 59 -8.01 -5.89 -10.23
N THR A 60 -7.26 -6.71 -10.98
CA THR A 60 -6.28 -7.65 -10.40
C THR A 60 -5.15 -6.89 -9.70
N PHE A 61 -4.60 -5.85 -10.34
CA PHE A 61 -3.61 -4.96 -9.74
C PHE A 61 -4.16 -4.26 -8.49
N GLY A 62 -5.40 -3.77 -8.54
CA GLY A 62 -6.09 -3.18 -7.41
C GLY A 62 -6.26 -4.12 -6.22
N THR A 63 -6.73 -5.34 -6.47
CA THR A 63 -6.88 -6.39 -5.45
C THR A 63 -5.55 -6.71 -4.79
N TRP A 64 -4.50 -6.91 -5.59
CA TRP A 64 -3.15 -7.20 -5.08
C TRP A 64 -2.59 -6.03 -4.25
N THR A 65 -2.79 -4.80 -4.73
CA THR A 65 -2.41 -3.57 -4.02
C THR A 65 -3.18 -3.44 -2.70
N LEU A 66 -4.44 -3.86 -2.64
CA LEU A 66 -5.25 -3.82 -1.42
C LEU A 66 -4.75 -4.83 -0.39
N ILE A 67 -4.44 -6.05 -0.81
CA ILE A 67 -3.89 -7.08 0.08
C ILE A 67 -2.56 -6.59 0.68
N THR A 68 -1.66 -6.08 -0.16
CA THR A 68 -0.35 -5.58 0.31
C THR A 68 -0.47 -4.33 1.19
N SER A 69 -1.43 -3.44 0.93
CA SER A 69 -1.66 -2.26 1.78
C SER A 69 -2.20 -2.62 3.16
N ILE A 70 -3.03 -3.65 3.28
CA ILE A 70 -3.46 -4.17 4.60
C ILE A 70 -2.24 -4.68 5.38
N VAL A 71 -1.36 -5.47 4.77
CA VAL A 71 -0.14 -5.95 5.43
C VAL A 71 0.75 -4.79 5.88
N ARG A 72 0.97 -3.79 5.02
CA ARG A 72 1.76 -2.59 5.34
C ARG A 72 1.11 -1.73 6.43
N PHE A 73 -0.22 -1.68 6.48
CA PHE A 73 -0.97 -1.01 7.55
C PHE A 73 -0.69 -1.69 8.89
N TYR A 74 -0.77 -3.03 8.97
CA TYR A 74 -0.35 -3.76 10.17
C TYR A 74 1.15 -3.54 10.48
N GLY A 75 2.00 -3.49 9.45
CA GLY A 75 3.41 -3.14 9.59
C GLY A 75 3.67 -1.77 10.23
N ALA A 76 2.77 -0.80 10.02
CA ALA A 76 2.86 0.50 10.67
C ALA A 76 2.70 0.40 12.20
N TYR A 77 1.79 -0.43 12.70
CA TYR A 77 1.50 -0.54 14.13
C TYR A 77 2.32 -1.61 14.86
N TYR A 78 2.77 -2.64 14.15
CA TYR A 78 3.41 -3.82 14.75
C TYR A 78 4.81 -4.08 14.18
N LEU A 79 5.56 -3.01 13.90
CA LEU A 79 6.90 -3.10 13.29
C LEU A 79 7.91 -3.90 14.12
N GLN A 80 7.71 -3.98 15.44
CA GLN A 80 8.57 -4.73 16.37
C GLN A 80 8.34 -6.25 16.30
N ASN A 81 7.22 -6.69 15.71
CA ASN A 81 6.96 -8.10 15.46
C ASN A 81 7.74 -8.54 14.23
N LYS A 82 8.69 -9.46 14.41
CA LYS A 82 9.59 -9.94 13.34
C LYS A 82 8.83 -10.46 12.12
N GLN A 83 7.77 -11.24 12.33
CA GLN A 83 6.99 -11.84 11.26
C GLN A 83 6.22 -10.78 10.45
N ILE A 84 5.62 -9.80 11.12
CA ILE A 84 4.91 -8.70 10.44
C ILE A 84 5.90 -7.81 9.68
N TYR A 85 7.07 -7.55 10.27
CA TYR A 85 8.14 -6.81 9.62
C TYR A 85 8.60 -7.50 8.32
N GLU A 86 8.90 -8.80 8.38
CA GLU A 86 9.31 -9.61 7.22
C GLU A 86 8.22 -9.64 6.14
N LEU A 87 6.95 -9.87 6.52
CA LEU A 87 5.82 -9.83 5.60
C LEU A 87 5.69 -8.47 4.92
N THR A 88 5.83 -7.38 5.69
CA THR A 88 5.81 -6.01 5.17
C THR A 88 6.93 -5.82 4.14
N GLN A 89 8.15 -6.26 4.43
CA GLN A 89 9.28 -6.21 3.49
C GLN A 89 9.01 -7.02 2.22
N PHE A 90 8.48 -8.24 2.34
CA PHE A 90 8.14 -9.08 1.18
C PHE A 90 7.10 -8.40 0.27
N THR A 91 6.15 -7.64 0.81
CA THR A 91 5.22 -6.88 -0.04
C THR A 91 5.91 -5.84 -0.91
N PHE A 92 7.03 -5.26 -0.45
CA PHE A 92 7.81 -4.31 -1.25
C PHE A 92 8.71 -5.05 -2.25
N ALA A 93 9.35 -6.14 -1.83
CA ALA A 93 10.20 -6.95 -2.70
C ALA A 93 9.42 -7.51 -3.89
N ILE A 94 8.22 -8.06 -3.66
CA ILE A 94 7.37 -8.60 -4.72
C ILE A 94 6.88 -7.48 -5.64
N ALA A 95 6.48 -6.32 -5.08
CA ALA A 95 6.08 -5.18 -5.89
C ALA A 95 7.22 -4.71 -6.82
N ALA A 96 8.46 -4.64 -6.31
CA ALA A 96 9.62 -4.25 -7.10
C ALA A 96 9.88 -5.18 -8.30
N GLY A 97 9.57 -6.47 -8.19
CA GLY A 97 9.76 -7.43 -9.29
C GLY A 97 8.79 -7.30 -10.47
N ILE A 98 7.70 -6.54 -10.32
CA ILE A 98 6.65 -6.38 -11.35
C ILE A 98 6.85 -5.08 -12.19
N PHE A 99 7.67 -4.13 -11.74
CA PHE A 99 7.89 -2.81 -12.38
C PHE A 99 9.18 -2.73 -13.22
#